data_AF-A0A1W1B8M3-F1
#
_entry.id   AF-A0A1W1B8M3-F1
#
_cell.length_a   1.000
_cell.length_b   1.000
_cell.length_c   1.000
_cell.angle_alpha   90.00
_cell.angle_beta   90.00
_cell.angle_gamma   90.00
#
_symmetry.space_group_name_H-M   'P 1'
#
loop_
_entity.id
_entity.type
_entity.pdbx_description
1 polymer ?
#
loop_
_entity_poly.entity_id
_entity_poly.type
_entity_poly.pdbx_seq_one_letter_code
_entity_poly.pdbx_strand_id
1 'polypeptide(L)'
;MVNAKKSVAGFKAREGAPSGIRVTLRGANMYNFFDKLVSIALPRVKDFRGTPRKGFDGRGNYNFGLQEQLMFPEVEFDNIIKTHGMNITIVTSTEDDKQAFTLLEKLGMPFAKGRN
;
A
#
# COMPACT_ATOMS: atom_id res chain seq x y z
N MET A 1 3.23 -9.28 14.14
CA MET A 1 1.97 -9.99 13.86
C MET A 1 0.82 -9.17 14.42
N VAL A 2 -0.29 -9.07 13.71
CA VAL A 2 -1.51 -8.40 14.20
C VAL A 2 -2.47 -9.50 14.66
N ASN A 3 -2.87 -9.42 15.91
CA ASN A 3 -3.77 -10.38 16.53
C ASN A 3 -5.21 -9.85 16.54
N ALA A 4 -6.18 -10.74 16.42
CA ALA A 4 -7.59 -10.38 16.48
C ALA A 4 -7.95 -9.80 17.84
N LYS A 5 -8.59 -8.62 17.85
CA LYS A 5 -9.00 -7.93 19.09
C LYS A 5 -10.30 -8.48 19.69
N LYS A 6 -11.11 -9.18 18.89
CA LYS A 6 -12.42 -9.69 19.28
C LYS A 6 -12.67 -11.03 18.62
N SER A 7 -13.42 -11.89 19.30
CA SER A 7 -13.92 -13.13 18.72
C SER A 7 -15.12 -12.84 17.81
N VAL A 8 -15.06 -13.32 16.56
CA VAL A 8 -16.15 -13.17 15.58
C VAL A 8 -16.39 -14.53 14.93
N ALA A 9 -17.49 -15.19 15.32
CA ALA A 9 -17.81 -16.55 14.91
C ALA A 9 -17.91 -16.70 13.38
N GLY A 10 -18.50 -15.71 12.69
CA GLY A 10 -18.65 -15.73 11.23
C GLY A 10 -17.34 -15.80 10.44
N PHE A 11 -16.25 -15.28 11.01
CA PHE A 11 -14.90 -15.36 10.41
C PHE A 11 -14.05 -16.47 11.02
N LYS A 12 -14.62 -17.29 11.91
CA LYS A 12 -13.90 -18.29 12.73
C LYS A 12 -12.69 -17.69 13.46
N ALA A 13 -12.73 -16.38 13.74
CA ALA A 13 -11.67 -15.65 14.42
C ALA A 13 -11.89 -15.69 15.93
N ARG A 14 -10.85 -16.01 16.69
CA ARG A 14 -10.83 -15.95 18.16
C ARG A 14 -9.97 -14.78 18.61
N GLU A 15 -10.36 -14.14 19.70
CA GLU A 15 -9.54 -13.11 20.33
C GLU A 15 -8.12 -13.63 20.61
N GLY A 16 -7.11 -12.82 20.32
CA GLY A 16 -5.69 -13.18 20.43
C GLY A 16 -5.15 -14.03 19.27
N ALA A 17 -6.00 -14.58 18.41
CA ALA A 17 -5.53 -15.39 17.28
C ALA A 17 -4.79 -14.53 16.22
N PRO A 18 -3.77 -15.07 15.56
CA PRO A 18 -3.12 -14.43 14.41
C PRO A 18 -4.11 -14.04 13.31
N SER A 19 -4.10 -12.78 12.89
CA SER A 19 -5.00 -12.26 11.86
C SER A 19 -4.28 -11.70 10.64
N GLY A 20 -3.09 -11.12 10.81
CA GLY A 20 -2.35 -10.54 9.68
C GLY A 20 -0.96 -10.04 10.04
N ILE A 21 -0.32 -9.43 9.04
CA ILE A 21 1.01 -8.83 9.17
C ILE A 21 0.88 -7.34 8.88
N ARG A 22 1.53 -6.52 9.70
CA ARG A 22 1.65 -5.07 9.51
C ARG A 22 3.07 -4.67 9.82
N VAL A 23 3.60 -3.79 8.99
CA VAL A 23 4.85 -3.06 9.23
C VAL A 23 4.56 -1.56 9.26
N THR A 24 5.40 -0.79 9.92
CA THR A 24 5.37 0.67 9.85
C THR A 24 6.78 1.15 9.60
N LEU A 25 6.98 1.79 8.45
CA LEU A 25 8.26 2.34 8.04
C LEU A 25 8.32 3.82 8.42
N ARG A 26 9.46 4.25 8.95
CA ARG A 26 9.72 5.65 9.35
C ARG A 26 11.14 6.05 8.95
N GLY A 27 11.38 7.36 8.79
CA GLY A 27 12.70 7.89 8.46
C GLY A 27 13.23 7.37 7.12
N ALA A 28 14.52 7.05 7.06
CA ALA A 28 15.17 6.60 5.83
C ALA A 28 14.50 5.38 5.18
N ASN A 29 14.10 4.38 5.98
CA ASN A 29 13.46 3.17 5.46
C ASN A 29 12.11 3.45 4.79
N MET A 30 11.39 4.47 5.23
CA MET A 30 10.14 4.91 4.60
C MET A 30 10.40 5.46 3.20
N TYR A 31 11.35 6.38 3.08
CA TYR A 31 11.70 7.00 1.80
C TYR A 31 12.31 5.98 0.83
N ASN A 32 13.18 5.10 1.30
CA ASN A 32 13.77 4.03 0.47
C ASN A 32 12.70 3.06 -0.06
N PHE A 33 11.73 2.67 0.78
CA PHE A 33 10.62 1.84 0.33
C PHE A 33 9.74 2.58 -0.68
N PHE A 34 9.42 3.86 -0.42
CA PHE A 34 8.59 4.65 -1.31
C PHE A 34 9.24 4.84 -2.69
N ASP A 35 10.54 5.15 -2.72
CA ASP A 35 11.29 5.27 -3.99
C ASP A 35 11.29 3.94 -4.76
N LYS A 36 11.62 2.82 -4.11
CA LYS A 36 11.53 1.48 -4.75
C LYS A 36 10.12 1.16 -5.25
N LEU A 37 9.11 1.52 -4.46
CA LEU A 37 7.70 1.28 -4.80
C LEU A 37 7.33 2.03 -6.08
N VAL A 38 7.66 3.31 -6.17
CA VAL A 38 7.32 4.17 -7.30
C VAL A 38 8.18 3.89 -8.53
N SER A 39 9.48 3.77 -8.35
CA SER A 39 10.47 3.68 -9.42
C SER A 39 10.63 2.28 -9.99
N ILE A 40 10.33 1.23 -9.21
CA ILE A 40 10.58 -0.17 -9.59
C ILE A 40 9.31 -1.03 -9.53
N ALA A 41 8.61 -1.05 -8.39
CA ALA A 41 7.54 -2.02 -8.16
C ALA A 41 6.27 -1.68 -8.96
N LEU A 42 5.76 -0.45 -8.88
CA LEU A 42 4.53 -0.04 -9.57
C LEU A 42 4.61 -0.19 -11.10
N PRO A 43 5.71 0.19 -11.78
CA PRO A 43 5.87 -0.04 -13.22
C PRO A 43 5.85 -1.52 -13.65
N ARG A 44 6.19 -2.44 -12.73
CA ARG A 44 6.19 -3.90 -12.98
C ARG A 44 4.82 -4.55 -12.78
N VAL A 45 3.84 -3.79 -12.27
CA VAL A 45 2.47 -4.30 -12.13
C VAL A 45 1.89 -4.54 -13.53
N LYS A 46 1.34 -5.73 -13.75
CA LYS A 46 0.72 -6.07 -15.03
C LYS A 46 -0.46 -5.12 -15.31
N ASP A 47 -0.53 -4.62 -16.54
CA ASP A 47 -1.57 -3.68 -17.00
C ASP A 47 -1.70 -2.43 -16.12
N PHE A 48 -0.58 -1.94 -15.57
CA PHE A 48 -0.58 -0.77 -14.69
C PHE A 48 -1.06 0.50 -15.39
N ARG A 49 -2.16 1.08 -14.89
CA ARG A 49 -2.75 2.34 -15.40
C ARG A 49 -2.55 3.52 -14.46
N GLY A 50 -1.67 3.37 -13.47
CA GLY A 50 -1.51 4.31 -12.37
C GLY A 50 -2.37 3.95 -11.17
N THR A 51 -2.03 4.54 -10.03
CA THR A 51 -2.72 4.36 -8.75
C THR A 51 -4.00 5.20 -8.69
N PRO A 52 -5.06 4.75 -7.99
CA PRO A 52 -6.34 5.44 -7.98
C PRO A 52 -6.24 6.82 -7.33
N ARG A 53 -6.71 7.88 -7.99
CA ARG A 53 -6.78 9.23 -7.38
C ARG A 53 -7.75 9.34 -6.20
N LYS A 54 -8.70 8.41 -6.09
CA LYS A 54 -9.73 8.38 -5.03
C LYS A 54 -9.27 7.71 -3.72
N GLY A 55 -7.98 7.43 -3.58
CA GLY A 55 -7.42 6.76 -2.40
C GLY A 55 -7.25 7.66 -1.17
N PHE A 56 -7.54 8.96 -1.27
CA PHE A 56 -7.43 9.88 -0.14
C PHE A 56 -8.62 9.76 0.81
N ASP A 57 -8.37 9.94 2.10
CA ASP A 57 -9.35 9.76 3.18
C ASP A 57 -10.03 11.05 3.65
N GLY A 58 -9.79 12.18 2.99
CA GLY A 58 -10.28 13.50 3.40
C GLY A 58 -9.43 14.19 4.47
N ARG A 59 -8.32 13.57 4.90
CA ARG A 59 -7.37 14.12 5.89
C ARG A 59 -5.93 14.00 5.41
N GLY A 60 -5.71 14.00 4.10
CA GLY A 60 -4.36 13.99 3.52
C GLY A 60 -3.64 12.63 3.57
N ASN A 61 -4.30 11.54 3.98
CA ASN A 61 -3.69 10.20 3.92
C ASN A 61 -4.11 9.46 2.67
N TYR A 62 -3.15 8.85 1.98
CA TYR A 62 -3.38 8.12 0.74
C TYR A 62 -3.34 6.61 0.96
N ASN A 63 -4.38 5.92 0.50
CA ASN A 63 -4.56 4.48 0.66
C ASN A 63 -4.79 3.81 -0.70
N PHE A 64 -4.08 2.73 -0.96
CA PHE A 64 -4.32 1.89 -2.12
C PHE A 64 -3.89 0.44 -1.87
N GLY A 65 -4.42 -0.47 -2.68
CA GLY A 65 -4.13 -1.90 -2.61
C GLY A 65 -3.32 -2.37 -3.82
N LEU A 66 -2.49 -3.37 -3.58
CA LEU A 66 -1.79 -4.17 -4.58
C LEU A 66 -2.34 -5.60 -4.51
N GLN A 67 -2.57 -6.22 -5.67
CA GLN A 67 -3.20 -7.55 -5.73
C GLN A 67 -2.21 -8.69 -5.45
N GLU A 68 -0.93 -8.47 -5.70
CA GLU A 68 0.14 -9.45 -5.54
C GLU A 68 1.40 -8.80 -4.97
N GLN A 69 2.39 -9.61 -4.59
CA GLN A 69 3.68 -9.16 -4.06
C GLN A 69 4.83 -9.33 -5.07
N LEU A 70 4.57 -9.97 -6.21
CA LEU A 70 5.58 -10.36 -7.20
C LEU A 70 6.20 -9.19 -7.98
N MET A 71 5.63 -7.98 -7.86
CA MET A 71 6.20 -6.80 -8.49
C MET A 71 7.52 -6.34 -7.83
N PHE A 72 7.78 -6.76 -6.59
CA PHE A 72 9.02 -6.46 -5.90
C PHE A 72 10.13 -7.42 -6.35
N PRO A 73 11.26 -6.92 -6.90
CA PRO A 73 12.37 -7.78 -7.34
C PRO A 73 12.98 -8.62 -6.23
N GLU A 74 12.87 -8.18 -4.97
CA GLU A 74 13.38 -8.89 -3.80
C GLU A 74 12.57 -10.17 -3.48
N VAL A 75 11.43 -10.37 -4.13
CA VAL A 75 10.57 -11.52 -3.93
C VAL A 75 10.93 -12.61 -4.93
N GLU A 76 11.44 -13.74 -4.41
CA GLU A 76 11.76 -14.92 -5.21
C GLU A 76 10.49 -15.71 -5.55
N PHE A 77 10.20 -15.83 -6.86
CA PHE A 77 9.00 -16.49 -7.36
C PHE A 77 8.91 -17.96 -6.94
N ASP A 78 10.03 -18.68 -6.99
CA ASP A 78 10.09 -20.13 -6.74
C ASP A 78 9.74 -20.50 -5.29
N ASN A 79 9.88 -19.54 -4.35
CA ASN A 79 9.55 -19.73 -2.95
C ASN A 79 8.09 -19.38 -2.61
N ILE A 80 7.29 -18.95 -3.59
CA ILE A 80 5.91 -18.53 -3.36
C ILE A 80 4.94 -19.69 -3.60
N ILE A 81 4.30 -20.13 -2.52
CA ILE A 81 3.19 -21.10 -2.56
C ILE A 81 1.87 -20.41 -2.97
N LYS A 82 1.69 -19.14 -2.58
CA LYS A 82 0.46 -18.37 -2.82
C LYS A 82 0.72 -16.87 -2.96
N THR A 83 0.02 -16.24 -3.91
CA THR A 83 0.01 -14.78 -4.04
C THR A 83 -0.81 -14.15 -2.93
N HIS A 84 -0.27 -13.07 -2.37
CA HIS A 84 -0.85 -12.27 -1.32
C HIS A 84 -0.86 -10.81 -1.76
N GLY A 85 -2.05 -10.20 -1.76
CA GLY A 85 -2.16 -8.76 -1.90
C GLY A 85 -1.68 -8.03 -0.64
N MET A 86 -1.50 -6.73 -0.77
CA MET A 86 -1.17 -5.85 0.35
C MET A 86 -1.87 -4.50 0.21
N ASN A 87 -2.12 -3.86 1.34
CA ASN A 87 -2.60 -2.49 1.37
C ASN A 87 -1.48 -1.57 1.87
N ILE A 88 -1.30 -0.45 1.19
CA ILE A 88 -0.31 0.57 1.52
C ILE A 88 -1.06 1.84 1.91
N THR A 89 -0.70 2.38 3.07
CA THR A 89 -1.19 3.67 3.58
C THR A 89 0.00 4.61 3.72
N ILE A 90 -0.07 5.75 3.05
CA ILE A 90 0.90 6.84 3.16
C ILE A 90 0.25 7.93 4.00
N VAL A 91 0.84 8.20 5.16
CA VAL A 91 0.39 9.23 6.09
C VAL A 91 1.21 10.48 5.84
N THR A 92 0.54 11.61 5.68
CA THR A 92 1.20 12.92 5.53
C THR A 92 0.85 13.82 6.71
N SER A 93 1.52 14.98 6.80
CA SER A 93 1.27 15.96 7.86
C SER A 93 0.18 16.98 7.53
N THR A 94 -0.33 16.98 6.30
CA THR A 94 -1.40 17.89 5.88
C THR A 94 -2.76 17.25 6.15
N GLU A 95 -3.77 18.07 6.43
CA GLU A 95 -5.16 17.66 6.57
C GLU A 95 -5.96 17.82 5.26
N ASP A 96 -5.32 18.28 4.18
CA ASP A 96 -5.96 18.53 2.89
C ASP A 96 -5.46 17.55 1.82
N ASP A 97 -6.40 16.80 1.24
CA ASP A 97 -6.16 15.85 0.16
C ASP A 97 -5.52 16.49 -1.07
N LYS A 98 -5.83 17.76 -1.38
CA LYS A 98 -5.23 18.44 -2.54
C LYS A 98 -3.74 18.66 -2.33
N GLN A 99 -3.35 19.08 -1.14
CA GLN A 99 -1.94 19.27 -0.79
C GLN A 99 -1.20 17.93 -0.77
N ALA A 100 -1.81 16.90 -0.17
CA ALA A 100 -1.25 15.56 -0.13
C ALA A 100 -1.09 14.97 -1.54
N PHE A 101 -2.07 15.17 -2.41
CA PHE A 101 -2.02 14.77 -3.81
C PHE A 101 -0.84 15.42 -4.53
N THR A 102 -0.71 16.76 -4.45
CA THR A 102 0.40 17.47 -5.09
C THR A 102 1.76 17.06 -4.53
N LEU A 103 1.85 16.81 -3.22
CA LEU A 103 3.08 16.30 -2.60
C LEU A 103 3.47 14.94 -3.19
N LEU A 104 2.55 13.97 -3.20
CA LEU A 104 2.83 12.63 -3.70
C LEU A 104 3.10 12.63 -5.21
N GLU A 105 2.39 13.46 -5.98
CA GLU A 105 2.64 13.63 -7.42
C GLU A 105 4.06 14.17 -7.67
N LYS A 106 4.50 15.16 -6.91
CA LYS A 106 5.88 15.69 -7.01
C LYS A 106 6.95 14.72 -6.51
N LEU A 107 6.60 13.83 -5.58
CA LEU A 107 7.47 12.73 -5.16
C LEU A 107 7.50 11.57 -6.17
N GLY A 108 6.76 11.66 -7.28
CA GLY A 108 6.80 10.70 -8.38
C GLY A 108 5.67 9.67 -8.37
N MET A 109 4.71 9.76 -7.45
CA MET A 109 3.61 8.79 -7.36
C MET A 109 2.81 8.76 -8.68
N PRO A 110 2.73 7.60 -9.37
CA PRO A 110 2.11 7.52 -10.68
C PRO A 110 0.60 7.40 -10.53
N PHE A 111 -0.10 8.52 -10.36
CA PHE A 111 -1.56 8.53 -10.32
C PHE A 111 -2.16 8.22 -11.69
N ALA A 112 -3.23 7.43 -11.72
CA ALA A 112 -3.97 7.16 -12.95
C ALA A 112 -4.45 8.48 -13.58
N LYS A 113 -4.29 8.62 -14.90
CA LYS A 113 -4.84 9.77 -15.61
C LYS A 113 -6.35 9.74 -15.44
N GLY A 114 -6.92 10.82 -14.89
CA GLY A 114 -8.36 10.99 -14.86
C GLY A 114 -8.88 10.92 -16.30
N ARG A 115 -10.01 10.24 -16.50
CA ARG A 115 -10.77 10.41 -17.74
C ARG A 115 -11.23 11.88 -17.70
N ASN A 116 -10.62 12.74 -18.50
CA ASN A 116 -11.16 14.07 -18.78
C ASN A 116 -12.52 13.93 -19.44
#